data_AF-A0A1G1W444-F1
#
_entry.id   AF-A0A1G1W444-F1
#
_cell.length_a   1.000
_cell.length_b   1.000
_cell.length_c   1.000
_cell.angle_alpha   90.00
_cell.angle_beta   90.00
_cell.angle_gamma   90.00
#
_symmetry.space_group_name_H-M   'P 1'
#
loop_
_entity.id
_entity.type
_entity.pdbx_description
1 polymer ?
#
loop_
_entity_poly.entity_id
_entity_poly.type
_entity_poly.pdbx_seq_one_letter_code
_entity_poly.pdbx_strand_id
1 'polypeptide(L)'
;MRTVSIKLLDELTAKAKISPRRRAHFLFHEASDLVQRMVNAMEPGTYIQPHKHEHPDKIEAFAILRGKAACLQFDEAGELTNVHLLEENGPELAVDIPPRTYHTFISLQSGTALFEIVQGPYDPQSHKNLAPWAPSEAQVGDYVKILEDKVRRWQKH
;
A
#
# COMPACT_ATOMS: atom_id res chain seq x y z
N MET A 1 -12.35 22.61 0.41
CA MET A 1 -12.78 21.26 0.82
C MET A 1 -12.77 20.36 -0.42
N ARG A 2 -12.25 19.13 -0.32
CA ARG A 2 -12.20 18.15 -1.42
C ARG A 2 -12.79 16.84 -0.92
N THR A 3 -13.45 16.08 -1.79
CA THR A 3 -14.08 14.80 -1.45
C THR A 3 -13.43 13.67 -2.24
N VAL A 4 -13.47 12.46 -1.69
CA VAL A 4 -13.23 11.22 -2.44
C VAL A 4 -14.58 10.77 -2.98
N SER A 5 -14.81 10.96 -4.28
CA SER A 5 -16.06 10.57 -4.93
C SER A 5 -15.92 9.27 -5.71
N ILE A 6 -17.04 8.59 -5.98
CA ILE A 6 -17.08 7.41 -6.87
C ILE A 6 -16.44 7.73 -8.24
N LYS A 7 -16.72 8.91 -8.81
CA LYS A 7 -16.10 9.38 -10.06
C LYS A 7 -14.56 9.45 -9.96
N LEU A 8 -14.03 9.98 -8.85
CA LEU A 8 -12.58 10.02 -8.63
C LEU A 8 -11.99 8.60 -8.58
N LEU A 9 -12.65 7.67 -7.88
CA LEU A 9 -12.21 6.28 -7.80
C LEU A 9 -12.25 5.59 -9.16
N ASP A 10 -13.28 5.83 -9.97
CA ASP A 10 -13.41 5.28 -11.32
C ASP A 10 -12.28 5.78 -12.23
N GLU A 11 -12.01 7.08 -12.24
CA GLU A 11 -10.94 7.69 -13.01
C GLU A 11 -9.56 7.19 -12.57
N LEU A 12 -9.33 7.08 -11.26
CA LEU A 12 -8.03 6.69 -10.72
C LEU A 12 -7.73 5.21 -10.94
N THR A 13 -8.73 4.33 -10.78
CA THR A 13 -8.58 2.89 -11.07
C THR A 13 -8.43 2.64 -12.58
N ALA A 14 -9.11 3.39 -13.44
CA ALA A 14 -8.88 3.33 -14.89
C ALA A 14 -7.43 3.71 -15.25
N LYS A 15 -6.87 4.75 -14.61
CA LYS A 15 -5.45 5.11 -14.76
C LYS A 15 -4.52 4.02 -14.25
N ALA A 16 -4.83 3.40 -13.11
CA ALA A 16 -4.04 2.30 -12.56
C ALA A 16 -3.96 1.12 -13.55
N LYS A 17 -5.07 0.71 -14.18
CA LYS A 17 -5.15 -0.41 -15.14
C LYS A 17 -4.23 -0.28 -16.35
N ILE A 18 -4.03 0.93 -16.86
CA ILE A 18 -3.19 1.19 -18.04
C ILE A 18 -1.75 1.59 -17.67
N SER A 19 -1.47 1.84 -16.39
CA SER A 19 -0.13 2.23 -15.96
C SER A 19 0.82 1.01 -15.96
N PRO A 20 2.11 1.17 -16.33
CA PRO A 20 3.07 0.08 -16.30
C PRO A 20 3.22 -0.58 -14.92
N ARG A 21 3.17 0.22 -13.85
CA ARG A 21 3.25 -0.25 -12.46
C ARG A 21 1.92 -0.75 -11.88
N ARG A 22 0.84 -0.68 -12.67
CA ARG A 22 -0.52 -1.10 -12.28
C ARG A 22 -1.08 -0.35 -11.06
N ARG A 23 -0.68 0.91 -10.89
CA ARG A 23 -1.11 1.78 -9.78
C ARG A 23 -1.08 3.25 -10.18
N ALA A 24 -1.98 4.01 -9.57
CA ALA A 24 -2.08 5.47 -9.71
C ALA A 24 -2.47 6.09 -8.37
N HIS A 25 -2.10 7.34 -8.13
CA HIS A 25 -2.46 8.04 -6.90
C HIS A 25 -3.03 9.43 -7.16
N PHE A 26 -3.79 9.94 -6.20
CA PHE A 26 -4.28 11.31 -6.17
C PHE A 26 -3.88 11.95 -4.85
N LEU A 27 -3.13 13.06 -4.91
CA LEU A 27 -2.62 13.75 -3.72
C LEU A 27 -3.59 14.85 -3.25
N PHE A 28 -3.83 14.91 -1.95
CA PHE A 28 -4.55 15.99 -1.28
C PHE A 28 -3.62 16.96 -0.54
N HIS A 29 -2.32 16.93 -0.82
CA HIS A 29 -1.32 17.67 -0.07
C HIS A 29 -0.21 18.16 -1.00
N GLU A 30 0.55 19.15 -0.52
CA GLU A 30 1.84 19.53 -1.11
C GLU A 30 2.97 18.82 -0.37
N ALA A 31 4.16 18.70 -0.98
CA ALA A 31 5.29 17.99 -0.39
C ALA A 31 5.71 18.55 1.00
N SER A 32 5.50 19.85 1.23
CA SER A 32 5.80 20.52 2.49
C SER A 32 4.77 20.29 3.60
N ASP A 33 3.61 19.71 3.29
CA ASP A 33 2.56 19.51 4.29
C ASP A 33 3.03 18.53 5.37
N LEU A 34 2.72 18.84 6.64
CA LEU A 34 3.07 17.98 7.78
C LEU A 34 2.25 16.68 7.82
N VAL A 35 1.16 16.61 7.07
CA VAL A 35 0.32 15.42 6.93
C VAL A 35 0.00 15.21 5.46
N GLN A 36 0.53 14.13 4.92
CA GLN A 36 0.29 13.70 3.57
C GLN A 36 -0.96 12.82 3.54
N ARG A 37 -1.82 13.10 2.56
CA ARG A 37 -3.12 12.45 2.37
C ARG A 37 -3.28 12.13 0.90
N MET A 38 -3.56 10.88 0.55
CA MET A 38 -3.72 10.47 -0.84
C MET A 38 -4.68 9.31 -0.99
N VAL A 39 -5.18 9.10 -2.21
CA VAL A 39 -5.81 7.83 -2.58
C VAL A 39 -4.84 7.08 -3.48
N ASN A 40 -4.59 5.81 -3.18
CA ASN A 40 -3.81 4.90 -4.01
C ASN A 40 -4.75 3.88 -4.65
N ALA A 41 -4.90 3.93 -5.97
CA ALA A 41 -5.54 2.86 -6.74
C ALA A 41 -4.49 1.83 -7.16
N MET A 42 -4.82 0.55 -6.97
CA MET A 42 -3.91 -0.58 -7.15
C MET A 42 -4.64 -1.73 -7.84
N GLU A 43 -4.05 -2.24 -8.92
CA GLU A 43 -4.56 -3.41 -9.62
C GLU A 43 -3.77 -4.68 -9.24
N PRO A 44 -4.39 -5.87 -9.31
CA PRO A 44 -3.69 -7.14 -9.09
C PRO A 44 -2.41 -7.25 -9.92
N GLY A 45 -1.36 -7.82 -9.32
CA GLY A 45 -0.02 -7.85 -9.90
C GLY A 45 0.77 -6.54 -9.80
N THR A 46 0.24 -5.48 -9.17
CA THR A 46 1.09 -4.35 -8.77
C THR A 46 2.12 -4.81 -7.74
N TYR A 47 3.28 -4.16 -7.73
CA TYR A 47 4.31 -4.39 -6.74
C TYR A 47 4.66 -3.07 -6.05
N ILE A 48 4.62 -3.11 -4.72
CA ILE A 48 5.18 -2.09 -3.85
C ILE A 48 6.28 -2.81 -3.08
N GLN A 49 7.52 -2.35 -3.23
CA GLN A 49 8.61 -2.95 -2.46
C GLN A 49 8.32 -2.79 -0.97
N PRO A 50 8.40 -3.87 -0.18
CA PRO A 50 8.29 -3.79 1.27
C PRO A 50 9.22 -2.72 1.84
N HIS A 51 8.70 -1.93 2.77
CA HIS A 51 9.41 -0.80 3.33
C HIS A 51 8.94 -0.52 4.76
N LYS A 52 9.74 0.26 5.48
CA LYS A 52 9.37 0.86 6.76
C LYS A 52 9.62 2.36 6.71
N HIS A 53 9.12 3.05 7.74
CA HIS A 53 9.35 4.46 7.96
C HIS A 53 10.20 4.66 9.21
N GLU A 54 11.47 5.02 9.01
CA GLU A 54 12.47 5.19 10.05
C GLU A 54 13.48 6.27 9.65
N HIS A 55 13.99 7.03 10.62
CA HIS A 55 14.98 8.09 10.41
C HIS A 55 14.54 9.18 9.40
N PRO A 56 13.48 9.96 9.70
CA PRO A 56 12.74 10.00 10.97
C PRO A 56 11.59 8.99 11.03
N ASP A 57 11.17 8.65 12.25
CA ASP A 57 9.98 7.83 12.48
C ASP A 57 8.74 8.54 11.93
N LYS A 58 7.96 7.83 11.11
CA LYS A 58 6.69 8.31 10.57
C LYS A 58 5.63 7.25 10.79
N ILE A 59 4.45 7.71 11.18
CA ILE A 59 3.24 6.87 11.17
C ILE A 59 2.63 6.86 9.78
N GLU A 60 1.93 5.78 9.48
CA GLU A 60 1.20 5.59 8.23
C GLU A 60 -0.10 4.83 8.52
N ALA A 61 -1.20 5.24 7.91
CA ALA A 61 -2.49 4.59 8.06
C ALA A 61 -3.19 4.47 6.72
N PHE A 62 -3.85 3.35 6.49
CA PHE A 62 -4.66 3.11 5.29
C PHE A 62 -6.07 2.72 5.64
N ALA A 63 -7.04 3.16 4.83
CA ALA A 63 -8.42 2.70 4.86
C ALA A 63 -8.87 2.27 3.46
N ILE A 64 -9.55 1.13 3.36
CA ILE A 64 -10.15 0.66 2.11
C ILE A 64 -11.33 1.56 1.73
N LEU A 65 -11.32 2.05 0.49
CA LEU A 65 -12.41 2.84 -0.07
C LEU A 65 -13.21 2.03 -1.09
N ARG A 66 -12.56 1.07 -1.75
CA ARG A 66 -13.16 0.18 -2.74
C ARG A 66 -12.32 -1.08 -2.90
N GLY A 67 -12.97 -2.22 -3.09
CA GLY A 67 -12.32 -3.47 -3.46
C GLY A 67 -11.70 -4.20 -2.28
N LYS A 68 -10.55 -4.85 -2.51
CA LYS A 68 -9.93 -5.76 -1.56
C LYS A 68 -8.40 -5.73 -1.66
N ALA A 69 -7.73 -5.51 -0.53
CA ALA A 69 -6.28 -5.48 -0.40
C ALA A 69 -5.82 -6.34 0.78
N ALA A 70 -4.56 -6.75 0.75
CA ALA A 70 -3.86 -7.30 1.91
C ALA A 70 -2.71 -6.36 2.31
N CYS A 71 -2.63 -6.00 3.58
CA CYS A 71 -1.43 -5.42 4.19
C CYS A 71 -0.61 -6.54 4.81
N LEU A 72 0.62 -6.73 4.33
CA LEU A 72 1.54 -7.77 4.81
C LEU A 72 2.57 -7.10 5.72
N GLN A 73 2.75 -7.64 6.92
CA GLN A 73 3.78 -7.21 7.87
C GLN A 73 4.91 -8.24 7.92
N PHE A 74 6.15 -7.76 7.99
CA PHE A 74 7.33 -8.60 8.05
C PHE A 74 8.20 -8.27 9.27
N ASP A 75 9.02 -9.23 9.68
CA ASP A 75 10.14 -8.97 10.57
C ASP A 75 11.38 -8.46 9.81
N GLU A 76 12.47 -8.23 10.54
CA GLU A 76 13.75 -7.76 9.99
C GLU A 76 14.42 -8.78 9.04
N ALA A 77 14.10 -10.08 9.18
CA ALA A 77 14.62 -11.13 8.29
C ALA A 77 13.78 -11.29 7.01
N GLY A 78 12.62 -10.64 6.92
CA GLY A 78 11.69 -10.75 5.81
C GLY A 78 10.69 -11.88 5.93
N GLU A 79 10.57 -12.47 7.13
CA GLU A 79 9.52 -13.43 7.41
C GLU A 79 8.19 -12.72 7.65
N LEU A 80 7.13 -13.30 7.10
CA LEU A 80 5.79 -12.74 7.20
C LEU A 80 5.24 -13.00 8.60
N THR A 81 4.96 -11.93 9.35
CA THR A 81 4.49 -12.01 10.74
C THR A 81 3.00 -11.76 10.87
N ASN A 82 2.40 -11.00 9.95
CA ASN A 82 0.97 -10.74 9.95
C ASN A 82 0.42 -10.44 8.55
N VAL A 83 -0.88 -10.69 8.37
CA VAL A 83 -1.65 -10.31 7.17
C VAL A 83 -2.99 -9.75 7.60
N HIS A 84 -3.24 -8.48 7.24
CA HIS A 84 -4.53 -7.81 7.43
C HIS A 84 -5.26 -7.72 6.10
N LEU A 85 -6.54 -8.10 6.07
CA LEU A 85 -7.35 -8.18 4.85
C LEU A 85 -8.36 -7.05 4.84
N LEU A 86 -8.06 -6.00 4.09
CA LEU A 86 -8.91 -4.83 3.99
C LEU A 86 -9.90 -5.03 2.84
N GLU A 87 -11.20 -5.01 3.13
CA GLU A 87 -12.28 -5.23 2.15
C GLU A 87 -13.44 -4.28 2.41
N GLU A 88 -13.97 -3.64 1.37
CA GLU A 88 -15.01 -2.60 1.47
C GLU A 88 -16.24 -3.00 2.30
N ASN A 89 -16.59 -4.29 2.29
CA ASN A 89 -17.69 -4.85 3.07
C ASN A 89 -17.21 -5.95 4.05
N GLY A 90 -15.92 -5.95 4.38
CA GLY A 90 -15.28 -6.91 5.27
C GLY A 90 -15.22 -6.44 6.72
N PRO A 91 -14.69 -7.29 7.63
CA PRO A 91 -14.56 -6.97 9.04
C PRO A 91 -13.43 -5.97 9.34
N GLU A 92 -12.39 -5.90 8.50
CA GLU A 92 -11.28 -4.95 8.63
C GLU A 92 -11.37 -3.92 7.49
N LEU A 93 -11.46 -2.64 7.87
CA LEU A 93 -11.59 -1.53 6.92
C LEU A 93 -10.34 -0.65 6.86
N ALA A 94 -9.48 -0.72 7.89
CA ALA A 94 -8.30 0.13 7.99
C ALA A 94 -7.17 -0.58 8.75
N VAL A 95 -5.95 -0.12 8.52
CA VAL A 95 -4.75 -0.50 9.25
C VAL A 95 -4.00 0.76 9.68
N ASP A 96 -3.55 0.78 10.92
CA ASP A 96 -2.62 1.77 11.47
C ASP A 96 -1.25 1.11 11.61
N ILE A 97 -0.24 1.71 10.98
CA ILE A 97 1.10 1.13 10.84
C ILE A 97 2.07 2.00 11.64
N PRO A 98 2.62 1.47 12.75
CA PRO A 98 3.57 2.21 13.54
C PRO A 98 4.91 2.35 12.81
N PRO A 99 5.74 3.34 13.20
CA PRO A 99 7.06 3.52 12.62
C PRO A 99 7.90 2.25 12.74
N ARG A 100 8.93 2.13 11.88
CA ARG A 100 9.84 0.98 11.83
C ARG A 100 9.20 -0.38 11.47
N THR A 101 7.93 -0.41 11.07
CA THR A 101 7.25 -1.65 10.68
C THR A 101 7.45 -1.93 9.20
N TYR A 102 8.14 -3.03 8.86
CA TYR A 102 8.22 -3.49 7.48
C TYR A 102 6.87 -3.98 7.00
N HIS A 103 6.37 -3.37 5.92
CA HIS A 103 5.09 -3.74 5.36
C HIS A 103 5.03 -3.53 3.84
N THR A 104 4.04 -4.16 3.21
CA THR A 104 3.64 -3.87 1.82
C THR A 104 2.15 -4.13 1.62
N PHE A 105 1.62 -3.69 0.48
CA PHE A 105 0.24 -3.94 0.06
C PHE A 105 0.17 -4.80 -1.20
N ILE A 106 -0.78 -5.73 -1.21
CA ILE A 106 -1.16 -6.53 -2.38
C ILE A 106 -2.62 -6.23 -2.71
N SER A 107 -2.89 -5.92 -3.98
CA SER A 107 -4.26 -5.79 -4.49
C SER A 107 -4.82 -7.17 -4.81
N LEU A 108 -5.93 -7.54 -4.16
CA LEU A 108 -6.60 -8.84 -4.33
C LEU A 108 -7.80 -8.77 -5.28
N GLN A 109 -8.26 -7.55 -5.60
CA GLN A 109 -9.40 -7.31 -6.47
C GLN A 109 -9.09 -6.15 -7.45
N SER A 110 -9.51 -6.28 -8.70
CA SER A 110 -9.39 -5.18 -9.68
C SER A 110 -10.20 -3.97 -9.24
N GLY A 111 -9.66 -2.77 -9.44
CA GLY A 111 -10.27 -1.52 -9.01
C GLY A 111 -10.13 -1.21 -7.51
N THR A 112 -9.18 -1.85 -6.83
CA THR A 112 -8.92 -1.60 -5.41
C THR A 112 -8.35 -0.20 -5.19
N ALA A 113 -8.86 0.51 -4.19
CA ALA A 113 -8.39 1.84 -3.81
C ALA A 113 -8.34 2.01 -2.29
N LEU A 114 -7.20 2.51 -1.79
CA LEU A 114 -6.97 2.81 -0.38
C LEU A 114 -6.78 4.32 -0.18
N PHE A 115 -7.39 4.88 0.87
CA PHE A 115 -7.00 6.18 1.39
C PHE A 115 -5.79 6.02 2.29
N GLU A 116 -4.74 6.78 2.06
CA GLU A 116 -3.50 6.79 2.84
C GLU A 116 -3.36 8.12 3.56
N ILE A 117 -2.96 8.04 4.84
CA ILE A 117 -2.44 9.16 5.61
C ILE A 117 -1.03 8.78 6.06
N VAL A 118 -0.05 9.63 5.78
CA VAL A 118 1.34 9.42 6.22
C VAL A 118 1.92 10.73 6.74
N GLN A 119 2.76 10.64 7.77
CA GLN A 119 3.38 11.82 8.34
C GLN A 119 4.33 12.50 7.34
N GLY A 120 4.18 13.81 7.19
CA GLY A 120 5.04 14.65 6.36
C GLY A 120 6.14 15.35 7.16
N PRO A 121 6.93 16.22 6.51
CA PRO A 121 6.91 16.48 5.06
C PRO A 121 7.41 15.28 4.24
N TYR A 122 7.09 15.30 2.93
CA TYR A 122 7.61 14.34 1.97
C TYR A 122 9.05 14.70 1.61
N ASP A 123 9.94 13.74 1.79
CA ASP A 123 11.32 13.82 1.32
C ASP A 123 11.65 12.50 0.62
N PRO A 124 11.84 12.48 -0.71
CA PRO A 124 12.14 11.26 -1.45
C PRO A 124 13.32 10.45 -0.91
N GLN A 125 14.28 11.11 -0.24
CA GLN A 125 15.50 10.44 0.26
C GLN A 125 15.27 9.71 1.58
N SER A 126 14.38 10.22 2.43
CA SER A 126 14.13 9.69 3.78
C SER A 126 12.72 9.12 3.96
N HIS A 127 11.83 9.26 2.95
CA HIS A 127 10.44 8.90 3.12
C HIS A 127 10.22 7.39 3.23
N LYS A 128 11.05 6.53 2.63
CA LYS A 128 10.90 5.06 2.73
C LYS A 128 12.25 4.39 2.93
N ASN A 129 12.33 3.50 3.90
CA ASN A 129 13.46 2.59 4.07
C ASN A 129 13.06 1.25 3.43
N LEU A 130 13.54 1.01 2.22
CA LEU A 130 13.23 -0.21 1.48
C LEU A 130 13.82 -1.43 2.17
N ALA A 131 13.06 -2.52 2.20
CA ALA A 131 13.52 -3.78 2.75
C ALA A 131 14.66 -4.36 1.89
N PRO A 132 15.84 -4.66 2.47
CA PRO A 132 17.00 -5.12 1.72
C PRO A 132 16.83 -6.55 1.19
N TRP A 133 15.97 -7.34 1.81
CA TRP A 133 15.65 -8.71 1.40
C TRP A 133 14.65 -8.76 0.24
N ALA A 134 13.96 -7.65 -0.06
CA ALA A 134 12.96 -7.61 -1.12
C ALA A 134 13.59 -7.18 -2.45
N PRO A 135 13.19 -7.77 -3.58
CA PRO A 135 13.65 -7.30 -4.88
C PRO A 135 13.17 -5.87 -5.14
N SER A 136 13.97 -5.10 -5.90
CA SER A 136 13.55 -3.81 -6.41
C SER A 136 12.38 -3.96 -7.40
N GLU A 137 11.64 -2.87 -7.67
CA GLU A 137 10.58 -2.90 -8.70
C GLU A 137 11.10 -3.35 -10.08
N ALA A 138 12.36 -3.08 -10.40
CA ALA A 138 13.00 -3.50 -11.65
C ALA A 138 13.36 -5.00 -11.69
N GLN A 139 13.45 -5.66 -10.53
CA GLN A 139 13.90 -7.05 -10.39
C GLN A 139 12.84 -7.94 -9.76
N VAL A 140 11.58 -7.51 -9.77
CA VAL A 140 10.49 -8.16 -9.04
C VAL A 140 10.27 -9.61 -9.44
N GLY A 141 10.45 -9.98 -10.71
CA GLY A 141 10.24 -11.35 -11.20
C GLY A 141 8.88 -11.92 -10.75
N ASP A 142 8.92 -13.10 -10.14
CA ASP A 142 7.72 -13.78 -9.60
C ASP A 142 7.39 -13.39 -8.14
N TYR A 143 8.09 -12.42 -7.55
CA TYR A 143 7.95 -12.09 -6.14
C TYR A 143 6.53 -11.69 -5.73
N VAL A 144 5.79 -10.97 -6.60
CA VAL A 144 4.38 -10.63 -6.35
C VAL A 144 3.53 -11.89 -6.21
N LYS A 145 3.73 -12.89 -7.07
CA LYS A 145 2.98 -14.16 -7.00
C LYS A 145 3.30 -14.90 -5.71
N ILE A 146 4.56 -14.86 -5.25
CA ILE A 146 4.96 -15.45 -3.96
C ILE A 146 4.21 -14.77 -2.81
N LEU A 147 4.09 -13.44 -2.82
CA LEU A 147 3.33 -12.71 -1.80
C LEU A 147 1.82 -13.03 -1.87
N GLU A 148 1.24 -13.07 -3.07
CA GLU A 148 -0.16 -13.49 -3.28
C GLU A 148 -0.42 -14.90 -2.74
N ASP A 149 0.51 -15.84 -2.97
CA ASP A 149 0.42 -17.20 -2.45
C ASP A 149 0.55 -17.25 -0.92
N LYS A 150 1.43 -16.45 -0.32
CA LYS A 150 1.53 -16.31 1.14
C LYS A 150 0.20 -15.83 1.73
N VAL A 151 -0.43 -14.82 1.13
CA VAL A 151 -1.76 -14.33 1.56
C VAL A 151 -2.83 -15.42 1.46
N ARG A 152 -2.87 -16.17 0.35
CA ARG A 152 -3.84 -17.28 0.17
C ARG A 152 -3.66 -18.40 1.19
N ARG A 153 -2.42 -18.69 1.60
CA ARG A 153 -2.13 -19.70 2.63
C ARG A 153 -2.48 -19.21 4.02
N TRP A 154 -2.24 -17.93 4.32
CA TRP A 154 -2.60 -17.32 5.60
C TRP A 154 -4.11 -17.44 5.89
N GLN A 155 -4.94 -17.26 4.87
CA GLN A 155 -6.41 -17.39 4.97
C GLN A 155 -6.94 -18.79 5.31
N LYS A 156 -6.10 -19.83 5.22
CA LYS A 156 -6.51 -21.22 5.47
C LYS A 156 -6.27 -21.68 6.92
N HIS A 157 -5.66 -20.82 7.73
CA HIS A 157 -5.38 -21.04 9.13
C HIS A 157 -6.21 -20.09 9.98
#